data_AF-A0AA89C8Z7-F1
#
_entry.id   AF-A0AA89C8Z7-F1
#
_cell.length_a   1.000
_cell.length_b   1.000
_cell.length_c   1.000
_cell.angle_alpha   90.00
_cell.angle_beta   90.00
_cell.angle_gamma   90.00
#
_symmetry.space_group_name_H-M   'P 1'
#
loop_
_entity.id
_entity.type
_entity.pdbx_description
1 polymer ?
#
loop_
_entity_poly.entity_id
_entity_poly.type
_entity_poly.pdbx_seq_one_letter_code
_entity_poly.pdbx_strand_id
1 'polypeptide(L)'
;YKIHLTESSPCGDHCIKFGLSNPSDDSLQSPCSHEHILSCDRCLLFPQSIVNLRQFVTDSKGIQIKRYDFSESQCGKSYCDSKITHLRSKIRQYASNGKDVKSAADMKKAIDSVGGVGGCQAAYVDVNLDAYATWVQGKPWKGISKIYDIEFG
;
A
#
# COMPACT_ATOMS: atom_id res chain seq x y z
N TYR A 1 7.28 -8.84 14.82
CA TYR A 1 7.41 -7.44 15.27
C TYR A 1 5.99 -6.92 15.46
N LYS A 2 5.55 -6.59 16.68
CA LYS A 2 4.15 -6.19 16.93
C LYS A 2 4.07 -4.67 16.85
N ILE A 3 3.60 -4.17 15.71
CA ILE A 3 3.36 -2.74 15.49
C ILE A 3 2.20 -2.35 16.41
N HIS A 4 2.38 -1.32 17.23
CA HIS A 4 1.40 -0.89 18.24
C HIS A 4 0.58 0.32 17.75
N LEU A 5 0.22 0.28 16.46
CA LEU A 5 -0.69 1.24 15.84
C LEU A 5 -2.14 0.97 16.31
N THR A 6 -2.88 2.04 16.58
CA THR A 6 -4.31 2.02 16.92
C THR A 6 -5.05 3.07 16.11
N GLU A 7 -6.38 2.95 15.96
CA GLU A 7 -7.17 3.93 15.22
C GLU A 7 -7.03 5.37 15.79
N SER A 8 -6.87 5.48 17.10
CA SER A 8 -6.75 6.73 17.84
C SER A 8 -5.69 6.54 18.93
N SER A 9 -4.73 7.46 19.04
CA SER A 9 -3.67 7.38 20.04
C SER A 9 -3.13 8.76 20.38
N PRO A 10 -2.86 9.07 21.67
CA PRO A 10 -2.16 10.29 22.06
C PRO A 10 -0.71 10.36 21.56
N CYS A 11 -0.19 9.29 20.96
CA CYS A 11 1.08 9.30 20.23
C CYS A 11 0.83 9.35 18.72
N GLY A 12 1.32 10.40 18.06
CA GLY A 12 1.12 10.62 16.62
C GLY A 12 1.58 9.45 15.77
N ASP A 13 2.75 8.89 16.08
CA ASP A 13 3.33 7.74 15.37
C ASP A 13 2.49 6.46 15.52
N HIS A 14 1.56 6.41 16.47
CA HIS A 14 0.69 5.26 16.72
C HIS A 14 -0.75 5.49 16.26
N CYS A 15 -1.13 6.73 15.96
CA CYS A 15 -2.49 7.10 15.60
C CYS A 15 -2.71 6.97 14.10
N ILE A 16 -3.44 5.94 13.67
CA ILE A 16 -3.68 5.67 12.24
C ILE A 16 -4.43 6.84 11.59
N LYS A 17 -5.44 7.41 12.26
CA LYS A 17 -6.19 8.56 11.73
C LYS A 17 -5.28 9.75 11.45
N PHE A 18 -4.38 10.05 12.38
CA PHE A 18 -3.43 11.14 12.22
C PHE A 18 -2.38 10.83 11.15
N GLY A 19 -1.77 9.65 11.20
CA GLY A 19 -0.70 9.27 10.27
C GLY A 19 -1.14 9.13 8.80
N LEU A 20 -2.44 8.90 8.55
CA LEU A 20 -3.00 8.83 7.20
C LEU A 20 -3.72 10.11 6.76
N SER A 21 -3.96 11.06 7.68
CA SER A 21 -4.64 12.31 7.37
C SER A 21 -3.70 13.26 6.63
N ASN A 22 -4.14 13.83 5.51
CA ASN A 22 -3.43 14.91 4.85
C ASN A 22 -4.03 16.27 5.28
N PRO A 23 -3.33 17.09 6.08
CA PRO A 23 -3.86 18.38 6.53
C PRO A 23 -3.94 19.44 5.41
N SER A 24 -3.41 19.16 4.21
CA SER A 24 -3.48 20.05 3.05
C SER A 24 -4.57 19.68 2.04
N ASP A 25 -5.31 18.59 2.26
CA ASP A 25 -6.37 18.12 1.38
C ASP A 25 -7.62 17.75 2.20
N ASP A 26 -8.64 18.59 2.14
CA ASP A 26 -9.90 18.43 2.87
C ASP A 26 -10.58 17.08 2.61
N SER A 27 -10.39 16.48 1.42
CA SER A 27 -10.99 15.19 1.08
C SER A 27 -10.27 13.99 1.71
N LEU A 28 -9.01 14.20 2.11
CA LEU A 28 -8.13 13.21 2.72
C LEU A 28 -7.83 13.52 4.19
N GLN A 29 -8.37 14.62 4.72
CA GLN A 29 -8.19 15.01 6.11
C GLN A 29 -9.12 14.19 7.02
N SER A 30 -8.55 13.66 8.11
CA SER A 30 -9.28 12.95 9.15
C SER A 30 -8.89 13.51 10.52
N PRO A 31 -9.62 14.52 11.05
CA PRO A 31 -9.26 15.17 12.30
C PRO A 31 -9.42 14.22 13.49
N CYS A 32 -8.50 14.34 14.44
CA CYS A 32 -8.53 13.62 15.70
C CYS A 32 -9.21 14.47 16.78
N SER A 33 -9.99 13.85 17.66
CA SER A 33 -10.60 14.50 18.82
C SER A 33 -9.67 14.51 20.06
N HIS A 34 -8.37 14.37 19.85
CA HIS A 34 -7.35 14.26 20.89
C HIS A 34 -6.05 14.89 20.41
N GLU A 35 -5.15 15.18 21.35
CA GLU A 35 -3.85 15.78 21.07
C GLU A 35 -2.74 14.71 21.03
N HIS A 36 -1.76 14.92 20.15
CA HIS A 36 -0.64 14.01 19.94
C HIS A 36 0.60 14.47 20.71
N ILE A 37 0.50 14.53 22.04
CA ILE A 37 1.56 15.06 22.91
C ILE A 37 2.60 13.99 23.25
N LEU A 38 2.25 12.70 23.16
CA LEU A 38 3.14 11.63 23.56
C LEU A 38 4.07 11.22 22.42
N SER A 39 5.35 11.05 22.76
CA SER A 39 6.32 10.37 21.92
C SER A 39 6.58 8.97 22.46
N CYS A 40 6.89 8.02 21.57
CA CYS A 40 7.19 6.66 21.97
C CYS A 40 8.69 6.42 21.96
N ASP A 41 9.27 6.16 23.12
CA ASP A 41 10.70 5.85 23.25
C ASP A 41 11.13 4.71 22.32
N ARG A 42 10.32 3.65 22.22
CA ARG A 42 10.63 2.51 21.35
C ARG A 42 10.67 2.89 19.86
N CYS A 43 9.79 3.79 19.43
CA CYS A 43 9.77 4.30 18.06
C CYS A 43 10.90 5.31 17.82
N LEU A 44 11.30 6.07 18.84
CA LEU A 44 12.39 7.05 18.78
C LEU A 44 13.80 6.44 18.84
N LEU A 45 13.96 5.25 19.43
CA LEU A 45 15.25 4.56 19.53
C LEU A 45 15.95 4.43 18.18
N PHE A 46 15.19 4.05 17.14
CA PHE A 46 15.77 3.81 15.82
C PHE A 46 16.20 5.11 15.12
N PRO A 47 15.35 6.14 14.94
CA PRO A 47 15.78 7.44 14.42
C PRO A 47 16.98 8.02 15.17
N GLN A 48 16.99 7.94 16.50
CA GLN A 48 18.09 8.45 17.30
C GLN A 48 19.40 7.69 17.03
N SER A 49 19.34 6.36 16.89
CA SER A 49 20.51 5.55 16.54
C SER A 49 21.07 5.91 15.16
N ILE A 50 20.21 6.21 14.17
CA ILE A 50 20.62 6.65 12.84
C ILE A 50 21.30 8.03 12.89
N VAL A 51 20.76 8.97 13.67
CA VAL A 51 21.40 10.28 13.90
C VAL A 51 22.79 10.13 14.52
N ASN A 52 22.90 9.30 15.55
CA ASN A 52 24.17 9.04 16.23
C ASN A 52 25.20 8.39 15.29
N LEU A 53 24.77 7.40 14.49
CA LEU A 53 25.62 6.75 13.49
C LEU A 53 26.08 7.75 12.42
N ARG A 54 25.18 8.61 11.95
CA ARG A 54 25.52 9.66 10.98
C ARG A 54 26.56 10.62 11.53
N GLN A 55 26.42 11.04 12.79
CA GLN A 55 27.39 11.91 13.46
C GLN A 55 28.76 11.22 13.53
N PHE A 56 28.79 9.98 14.03
CA PHE A 56 30.03 9.21 14.14
C PHE A 56 30.73 9.01 12.79
N VAL A 57 30.00 8.65 11.73
CA VAL A 57 30.58 8.46 10.37
C VAL A 57 31.13 9.77 9.81
N THR A 58 30.45 10.88 10.07
CA THR A 58 30.91 12.21 9.64
C THR A 58 32.19 12.59 10.37
N ASP A 59 32.23 12.39 11.68
CA ASP A 59 33.38 12.78 12.53
C ASP A 59 34.60 11.88 12.31
N SER A 60 34.38 10.58 12.10
CA SER A 60 35.47 9.59 11.99
C SER A 60 36.07 9.47 10.58
N LYS A 61 35.28 9.73 9.52
CA LYS A 61 35.71 9.50 8.12
C LYS A 61 35.57 10.71 7.21
N GLY A 62 35.05 11.83 7.70
CA GLY A 62 34.77 13.01 6.87
C GLY A 62 33.67 12.78 5.82
N ILE A 63 32.87 11.72 5.97
CA ILE A 63 31.82 11.34 5.01
C ILE A 63 30.50 11.95 5.48
N GLN A 64 29.95 12.89 4.70
CA GLN A 64 28.61 13.42 4.95
C GLN A 64 27.53 12.55 4.32
N ILE A 65 26.77 11.84 5.15
CA ILE A 65 25.54 11.17 4.73
C ILE A 65 24.50 12.26 4.43
N LYS A 66 24.10 12.45 3.16
CA LYS A 66 23.13 13.51 2.79
C LYS A 66 21.68 13.10 3.04
N ARG A 67 21.35 11.85 2.77
CA ARG A 67 19.99 11.31 2.83
C ARG A 67 20.05 9.85 3.24
N TYR A 68 19.11 9.45 4.09
CA TYR A 68 18.88 8.08 4.49
C TYR A 68 17.40 7.81 4.25
N ASP A 69 17.11 6.98 3.24
CA ASP A 69 15.76 6.52 2.97
C ASP A 69 15.61 5.13 3.56
N PHE A 70 14.63 4.96 4.44
CA PHE A 70 14.29 3.64 4.96
C PHE A 70 13.56 2.89 3.85
N SER A 71 14.27 2.05 3.09
CA SER A 71 13.64 1.09 2.21
C SER A 71 13.01 0.00 3.09
N GLU A 72 11.79 0.21 3.60
CA GLU A 72 11.02 -0.87 4.20
C GLU A 72 10.70 -1.89 3.12
N SER A 73 11.63 -2.82 2.89
CA SER A 73 11.51 -3.85 1.85
C SER A 73 10.27 -4.74 2.02
N GLN A 74 9.59 -4.67 3.17
CA GLN A 74 8.48 -5.55 3.56
C GLN A 74 7.25 -4.86 4.18
N CYS A 75 7.27 -3.55 4.44
CA CYS A 75 6.09 -2.90 5.04
C CYS A 75 5.06 -2.61 3.94
N GLY A 76 3.82 -3.08 4.15
CA GLY A 76 2.73 -2.99 3.18
C GLY A 76 2.48 -4.25 2.36
N LYS A 77 3.49 -5.09 2.10
CA LYS A 77 3.30 -6.35 1.35
C LYS A 77 2.48 -7.38 2.12
N SER A 78 2.77 -7.58 3.40
CA SER A 78 2.09 -8.60 4.21
C SER A 78 0.58 -8.39 4.33
N TYR A 79 0.11 -7.14 4.31
CA TYR A 79 -1.32 -6.83 4.30
C TYR A 79 -1.97 -7.19 2.94
N CYS A 80 -1.34 -6.78 1.84
CA CYS A 80 -1.79 -7.14 0.50
C CYS A 80 -1.75 -8.66 0.26
N ASP A 81 -0.66 -9.33 0.67
CA ASP A 81 -0.51 -10.79 0.56
C ASP A 81 -1.55 -11.54 1.38
N SER A 82 -1.91 -11.03 2.56
CA SER A 82 -3.00 -11.55 3.38
C SER A 82 -4.34 -11.46 2.65
N LYS A 83 -4.67 -10.30 2.08
CA LYS A 83 -5.90 -10.12 1.28
C LYS A 83 -5.92 -11.01 0.03
N ILE A 84 -4.81 -11.10 -0.69
CA ILE A 84 -4.66 -11.99 -1.86
C ILE A 84 -4.85 -13.46 -1.46
N THR A 85 -4.35 -13.86 -0.31
CA THR A 85 -4.51 -15.23 0.19
C THR A 85 -5.99 -15.58 0.39
N HIS A 86 -6.79 -14.66 0.95
CA HIS A 86 -8.24 -14.85 1.08
C HIS A 86 -8.95 -14.97 -0.27
N LEU A 87 -8.61 -14.11 -1.24
CA LEU A 87 -9.16 -14.18 -2.60
C LEU A 87 -8.81 -15.52 -3.29
N ARG A 88 -7.54 -15.94 -3.22
CA ARG A 88 -7.08 -17.23 -3.76
C ARG A 88 -7.75 -18.42 -3.09
N SER A 89 -8.04 -18.33 -1.79
CA SER A 89 -8.74 -19.38 -1.05
C SER A 89 -10.17 -19.55 -1.57
N LYS A 90 -10.89 -18.46 -1.82
CA LYS A 90 -12.25 -18.48 -2.38
C LYS A 90 -12.29 -19.10 -3.78
N ILE A 91 -11.34 -18.71 -4.64
CA ILE A 91 -11.21 -19.29 -5.99
C ILE A 91 -10.94 -20.80 -5.90
N ARG A 92 -10.05 -21.23 -4.99
CA ARG A 92 -9.80 -22.65 -4.74
C ARG A 92 -11.03 -23.38 -4.22
N GLN A 93 -11.76 -22.82 -3.26
CA GLN A 93 -12.99 -23.41 -2.74
C GLN A 93 -14.06 -23.55 -3.83
N TYR A 94 -14.18 -22.54 -4.69
CA TYR A 94 -15.09 -22.58 -5.83
C TYR A 94 -14.74 -23.73 -6.78
N ALA A 95 -13.45 -23.91 -7.09
CA ALA A 95 -12.94 -25.03 -7.88
C ALA A 95 -13.20 -26.40 -7.22
N SER A 96 -12.92 -26.51 -5.92
CA SER A 96 -13.14 -27.75 -5.14
C SER A 96 -14.62 -28.16 -5.06
N ASN A 97 -15.55 -27.22 -5.23
CA ASN A 97 -16.99 -27.50 -5.28
C ASN A 97 -17.46 -27.98 -6.67
N GLY A 98 -16.53 -28.38 -7.55
CA GLY A 98 -16.82 -28.92 -8.89
C GLY A 98 -17.16 -27.85 -9.92
N LYS A 99 -16.81 -26.57 -9.67
CA LYS A 99 -17.07 -25.46 -10.60
C LYS A 99 -15.76 -24.97 -11.22
N ASP A 100 -15.70 -24.89 -12.54
CA ASP A 100 -14.51 -24.40 -13.22
C ASP A 100 -14.40 -22.86 -13.22
N VAL A 101 -13.18 -22.35 -13.20
CA VAL A 101 -12.88 -20.92 -13.35
C VAL A 101 -12.11 -20.71 -14.67
N LYS A 102 -12.84 -20.45 -15.76
CA LYS A 102 -12.26 -20.31 -17.11
C LYS A 102 -12.24 -18.88 -17.62
N SER A 103 -13.07 -18.00 -17.05
CA SER A 103 -13.17 -16.59 -17.45
C SER A 103 -12.96 -15.64 -16.26
N ALA A 104 -12.69 -14.37 -16.56
CA ALA A 104 -12.64 -13.31 -15.55
C ALA A 104 -13.99 -13.12 -14.83
N ALA A 105 -15.11 -13.34 -15.53
CA ALA A 105 -16.44 -13.34 -14.95
C ALA A 105 -16.61 -14.47 -13.92
N ASP A 106 -16.10 -15.66 -14.21
CA ASP A 106 -16.14 -16.80 -13.28
C ASP A 106 -15.24 -16.55 -12.06
N MET A 107 -14.09 -15.90 -12.26
CA MET A 107 -13.20 -15.50 -11.16
C MET A 107 -13.89 -14.50 -10.22
N LYS A 108 -14.63 -13.53 -10.77
CA LYS A 108 -15.45 -12.62 -9.96
C LYS A 108 -16.53 -13.37 -9.20
N LYS A 109 -17.30 -14.24 -9.87
CA LYS A 109 -18.33 -15.07 -9.22
C LYS A 109 -17.75 -15.93 -8.09
N ALA A 110 -16.53 -16.44 -8.26
CA ALA A 110 -15.84 -17.22 -7.25
C ALA A 110 -15.46 -16.36 -6.03
N ILE A 111 -14.94 -15.14 -6.25
CA ILE A 111 -14.58 -14.20 -5.18
C ILE A 111 -15.82 -13.75 -4.39
N ASP A 112 -16.90 -13.41 -5.10
CA ASP A 112 -18.16 -12.94 -4.48
C ASP A 112 -18.95 -14.07 -3.81
N SER A 113 -18.56 -15.33 -4.02
CA SER A 113 -19.24 -16.49 -3.44
C SER A 113 -19.15 -16.52 -1.91
N VAL A 114 -20.24 -16.97 -1.27
CA VAL A 114 -20.33 -17.13 0.19
C VAL A 114 -19.95 -15.83 0.92
N GLY A 115 -20.61 -14.72 0.56
CA GLY A 115 -20.49 -13.43 1.23
C GLY A 115 -19.24 -12.60 0.89
N GLY A 116 -18.45 -13.00 -0.11
CA GLY A 116 -17.27 -12.23 -0.55
C GLY A 116 -16.06 -12.33 0.39
N VAL A 117 -15.14 -11.37 0.25
CA VAL A 117 -13.99 -11.16 1.15
C VAL A 117 -14.08 -9.77 1.76
N GLY A 118 -14.17 -9.69 3.09
CA GLY A 118 -14.31 -8.42 3.81
C GLY A 118 -13.19 -7.43 3.49
N GLY A 119 -13.58 -6.23 3.05
CA GLY A 119 -12.65 -5.16 2.65
C GLY A 119 -12.00 -5.36 1.28
N CYS A 120 -12.54 -6.23 0.42
CA CYS A 120 -12.10 -6.40 -0.97
C CYS A 120 -13.30 -6.26 -1.92
N GLN A 121 -13.07 -5.68 -3.08
CA GLN A 121 -14.05 -5.56 -4.17
C GLN A 121 -13.46 -6.14 -5.45
N ALA A 122 -14.27 -6.87 -6.22
CA ALA A 122 -13.85 -7.45 -7.50
C ALA A 122 -14.74 -6.95 -8.64
N ALA A 123 -14.10 -6.61 -9.76
CA ALA A 123 -14.78 -6.26 -11.00
C ALA A 123 -14.07 -6.96 -12.16
N TYR A 124 -14.84 -7.35 -13.18
CA TYR A 124 -14.31 -7.74 -14.47
C TYR A 124 -14.84 -6.76 -15.52
N VAL A 125 -14.07 -6.54 -16.57
CA VAL A 125 -14.43 -5.70 -17.70
C VAL A 125 -14.13 -6.51 -18.95
N ASP A 126 -15.08 -6.55 -19.87
CA ASP A 126 -14.86 -7.11 -21.18
C ASP A 126 -14.13 -6.07 -22.04
N VAL A 127 -12.95 -6.44 -22.53
CA VAL A 127 -12.15 -5.56 -23.39
C VAL A 127 -12.57 -5.80 -24.83
N ASN A 128 -13.10 -4.76 -25.47
CA ASN A 128 -13.30 -4.76 -26.91
C ASN A 128 -11.97 -4.48 -27.61
N LEU A 129 -11.39 -5.51 -28.24
CA LEU A 129 -10.08 -5.44 -28.90
C LEU A 129 -10.09 -4.53 -30.14
N ASP A 130 -11.23 -4.41 -30.82
CA ASP A 130 -11.37 -3.53 -32.00
C ASP A 130 -11.33 -2.05 -31.58
N ALA A 131 -11.84 -1.73 -30.39
CA ALA A 131 -11.75 -0.40 -29.79
C ALA A 131 -10.39 -0.12 -29.12
N TYR A 132 -9.64 -1.16 -28.74
CA TYR A 132 -8.31 -1.04 -28.13
C TYR A 132 -7.28 -0.49 -29.12
N ALA A 133 -7.33 -0.92 -30.38
CA ALA A 133 -6.46 -0.39 -31.45
C ALA A 133 -6.59 1.13 -31.62
N THR A 134 -7.79 1.68 -31.37
CA THR A 134 -8.08 3.12 -31.42
C THR A 134 -7.59 3.87 -30.16
N TRP A 135 -7.50 3.20 -29.00
CA TRP A 135 -7.13 3.80 -27.72
C TRP A 135 -5.61 3.97 -27.53
N VAL A 136 -4.81 3.08 -28.13
CA VAL A 136 -3.34 3.17 -28.12
C VAL A 136 -2.83 4.40 -28.89
N GLN A 137 -3.64 4.97 -29.80
CA GLN A 137 -3.26 6.12 -30.64
C GLN A 137 -3.42 7.51 -30.01
N GLY A 138 -3.57 7.63 -28.68
CA GLY A 138 -3.17 8.88 -28.01
C GLY A 138 -4.23 9.54 -27.15
N LYS A 139 -4.33 9.09 -25.91
CA LYS A 139 -4.68 9.99 -24.81
C LYS A 139 -3.50 10.06 -23.83
N PRO A 140 -2.74 11.16 -23.80
CA PRO A 140 -1.75 11.36 -22.76
C PRO A 140 -2.45 11.39 -21.41
N TRP A 141 -1.90 10.68 -20.44
CA TRP A 141 -2.42 10.67 -19.08
C TRP A 141 -2.23 12.07 -18.50
N LYS A 142 -3.32 12.69 -18.02
CA LYS A 142 -3.27 14.04 -17.47
C LYS A 142 -2.25 14.07 -16.31
N GLY A 143 -1.17 14.84 -16.46
CA GLY A 143 -0.13 15.01 -15.45
C GLY A 143 1.13 14.16 -15.64
N ILE A 144 1.15 13.21 -16.58
CA ILE A 144 2.35 12.42 -16.92
C ILE A 144 2.93 12.95 -18.22
N SER A 145 4.04 13.68 -18.14
CA SER A 145 4.67 14.34 -19.30
C SER A 145 5.64 13.43 -20.04
N LYS A 146 6.29 12.48 -19.34
CA LYS A 146 7.24 11.51 -19.91
C LYS A 146 7.25 10.25 -19.05
N ILE A 147 7.14 9.09 -19.69
CA ILE A 147 7.44 7.80 -19.07
C ILE A 147 8.78 7.37 -19.65
N TYR A 148 9.79 7.26 -18.78
CA TYR A 148 11.08 6.67 -19.14
C TYR A 148 11.08 5.19 -18.71
N ASP A 149 11.97 4.39 -19.28
CA ASP A 149 12.24 2.99 -18.90
C ASP A 149 11.10 1.97 -19.13
N ILE A 150 10.36 2.10 -20.24
CA ILE A 150 9.53 1.00 -20.73
C ILE A 150 10.12 0.45 -22.02
N GLU A 151 10.77 -0.71 -21.91
CA GLU A 151 11.08 -1.57 -23.05
C GLU A 151 10.09 -2.74 -23.04
N PHE A 152 9.34 -2.90 -24.12
CA PHE A 152 8.57 -4.13 -24.36
C PHE A 152 9.46 -5.05 -25.19
N GLY A 153 9.95 -6.12 -24.55
CA GLY A 153 10.56 -7.27 -25.21
C GLY A 153 9.53 -8.36 -25.45
#